data_AF-A0A3E0CSV7-F1
#
_entry.id   AF-A0A3E0CSV7-F1
#
_cell.length_a   1.000
_cell.length_b   1.000
_cell.length_c   1.000
_cell.angle_alpha   90.00
_cell.angle_beta   90.00
_cell.angle_gamma   90.00
#
_symmetry.space_group_name_H-M   'P 1'
#
loop_
_entity.id
_entity.type
_entity.pdbx_description
1 polymer ?
#
loop_
_entity_poly.entity_id
_entity_poly.type
_entity_poly.pdbx_seq_one_letter_code
_entity_poly.pdbx_strand_id
1 'polypeptide(L)' 'MTRAEFLHALLAPLPAQIDQDPAGHAPARPEEFGAVYAAYLGGRCGRAHVLRAAAACRMQRELPCDIRELVAAE' A
#
# COMPACT_ATOMS: atom_id res chain seq x y z
N MET A 1 18.38 -5.93 5.42
CA MET A 1 17.04 -5.33 5.55
C MET A 1 15.97 -6.41 5.45
N THR A 2 15.37 -6.74 6.58
CA THR A 2 14.25 -7.67 6.75
C THR A 2 12.94 -7.08 6.20
N ARG A 3 11.87 -7.87 6.18
CA ARG A 3 10.54 -7.43 5.75
C ARG A 3 9.97 -6.39 6.74
N ALA A 4 10.17 -6.60 8.04
CA ALA A 4 9.78 -5.65 9.07
C ALA A 4 10.56 -4.32 8.96
N GLU A 5 11.88 -4.37 8.78
CA GLU A 5 12.70 -3.15 8.62
C GLU A 5 12.30 -2.34 7.38
N PHE A 6 11.98 -3.00 6.28
CA PHE A 6 11.47 -2.36 5.07
C PHE A 6 10.15 -1.62 5.32
N LEU A 7 9.23 -2.24 6.06
CA LEU A 7 7.93 -1.66 6.38
C LEU A 7 8.06 -0.46 7.33
N HIS A 8 8.93 -0.55 8.34
CA HIS A 8 9.23 0.57 9.21
C HIS A 8 9.80 1.77 8.44
N ALA A 9 10.68 1.52 7.47
CA ALA A 9 11.21 2.58 6.60
C ALA A 9 10.15 3.19 5.67
N LEU A 10 9.20 2.37 5.21
CA LEU A 10 8.11 2.83 4.32
C LEU A 10 7.05 3.65 5.05
N LEU A 11 6.76 3.28 6.29
CA LEU A 11 5.80 3.96 7.17
C LEU A 11 6.43 5.13 7.95
N ALA A 12 7.75 5.34 7.81
CA ALA A 12 8.40 6.51 8.36
C ALA A 12 7.72 7.77 7.79
N PRO A 13 7.43 8.78 8.63
CA PRO A 13 6.78 10.00 8.17
C PRO A 13 7.68 10.66 7.11
N LEU A 14 7.25 10.58 5.86
CA LEU A 14 7.81 11.39 4.78
C LEU A 14 7.47 12.85 5.07
N PRO A 15 8.39 13.81 4.78
CA PRO A 15 8.13 15.22 5.01
C PRO A 15 6.79 15.64 4.40
N ALA A 16 6.03 16.42 5.16
CA ALA A 16 4.67 16.85 4.85
C ALA A 16 4.65 17.73 3.58
N GLN A 17 4.65 17.11 2.41
CA GLN A 17 4.38 17.74 1.13
C GLN A 17 3.69 16.73 0.21
N ILE A 18 2.42 16.41 0.49
CA ILE A 18 1.43 16.13 -0.57
C ILE A 18 0.07 16.59 -0.02
N ASP A 19 -0.15 17.89 -0.10
CA ASP A 19 -1.49 18.45 -0.29
C ASP A 19 -1.62 18.59 -1.81
N GLN A 20 -2.51 17.84 -2.48
CA GLN A 20 -3.21 18.14 -3.75
C GLN A 20 -4.23 17.02 -4.08
N ASP A 21 -5.52 17.30 -3.82
CA ASP A 21 -6.76 16.74 -4.45
C ASP A 21 -6.73 17.02 -6.00
N PRO A 22 -7.48 16.38 -6.96
CA PRO A 22 -8.86 15.86 -6.86
C PRO A 22 -9.22 14.59 -7.71
N ALA A 23 -10.49 14.18 -7.64
CA ALA A 23 -11.28 13.37 -8.62
C ALA A 23 -11.58 11.89 -8.30
N GLY A 24 -12.70 11.68 -7.60
CA GLY A 24 -13.79 10.78 -8.05
C GLY A 24 -13.56 9.27 -8.09
N HIS A 25 -12.39 8.75 -7.69
CA HIS A 25 -12.17 7.31 -7.55
C HIS A 25 -12.11 6.98 -6.06
N ALA A 26 -12.74 5.88 -5.64
CA ALA A 26 -12.73 5.48 -4.24
C ALA A 26 -11.25 5.28 -3.81
N PRO A 27 -10.73 6.08 -2.87
CA PRO A 27 -9.34 5.96 -2.46
C PRO A 27 -9.12 4.56 -1.86
N ALA A 28 -7.94 3.99 -2.08
CA ALA A 28 -7.53 2.75 -1.43
C ALA A 28 -7.80 2.87 0.09
N ARG A 29 -8.67 2.01 0.61
CA ARG A 29 -9.07 2.07 2.01
C ARG A 29 -7.89 1.65 2.89
N PRO A 30 -7.76 2.21 4.11
CA PRO A 30 -6.75 1.77 5.06
C PRO A 30 -6.76 0.25 5.29
N GLU A 31 -7.94 -0.38 5.23
CA GLU A 31 -8.10 -1.83 5.35
C GLU A 31 -7.39 -2.60 4.23
N GLU A 32 -7.46 -2.12 2.98
CA GLU A 32 -6.86 -2.79 1.83
C GLU A 32 -5.32 -2.74 1.91
N PHE A 33 -4.77 -1.63 2.40
CA PHE A 33 -3.33 -1.52 2.66
C PHE A 33 -2.89 -2.45 3.81
N GLY A 34 -3.71 -2.57 4.86
CA GLY A 34 -3.46 -3.49 5.98
C GLY A 34 -3.34 -4.95 5.55
N ALA A 35 -4.13 -5.37 4.56
CA ALA A 35 -4.07 -6.73 4.06
C ALA A 35 -2.93 -6.96 3.04
N VAL A 36 -2.53 -5.96 2.24
CA VAL A 36 -1.25 -6.02 1.49
C VAL A 36 -0.05 -6.12 2.44
N TYR A 37 -0.10 -5.42 3.57
CA TYR A 37 0.90 -5.48 4.62
C TYR A 37 0.98 -6.89 5.24
N ALA A 38 -0.16 -7.50 5.56
CA ALA A 38 -0.23 -8.87 6.07
C ALA A 38 0.29 -9.89 5.06
N ALA A 39 -0.11 -9.79 3.79
CA ALA A 39 0.39 -10.63 2.70
C ALA A 39 1.90 -10.48 2.50
N TYR A 40 2.45 -9.27 2.69
CA TYR A 40 3.88 -9.06 2.67
C TYR A 40 4.56 -9.70 3.88
N LEU A 41 4.06 -9.59 5.11
CA LEU A 41 4.68 -10.29 6.25
C LEU A 41 4.64 -11.82 6.07
N GLY A 42 3.55 -12.35 5.54
CA GLY A 42 3.36 -13.78 5.24
C GLY A 42 4.11 -14.30 4.02
N GLY A 43 4.90 -13.48 3.32
CA GLY A 43 5.68 -13.92 2.16
C GLY A 43 4.89 -14.11 0.85
N ARG A 44 3.58 -13.83 0.84
CA ARG A 44 2.69 -14.04 -0.31
C ARG A 44 2.84 -12.99 -1.41
N CYS A 45 3.43 -11.82 -1.12
CA CYS A 45 3.72 -10.81 -2.13
C CYS A 45 5.15 -10.22 -1.97
N GLY A 46 5.68 -9.64 -3.05
CA GLY A 46 6.99 -8.98 -3.06
C GLY A 46 6.97 -7.50 -2.65
N ARG A 47 8.16 -6.92 -2.42
CA ARG A 47 8.34 -5.48 -2.07
C ARG A 47 7.68 -4.53 -3.07
N ALA A 48 7.71 -4.87 -4.36
CA ALA A 48 7.11 -4.06 -5.42
C ALA A 48 5.59 -3.87 -5.23
N HIS A 49 4.88 -4.89 -4.76
CA HIS A 49 3.44 -4.81 -4.49
C HIS A 49 3.17 -3.85 -3.32
N VAL A 50 3.98 -3.92 -2.26
CA VAL A 50 3.86 -3.00 -1.11
C VAL A 50 4.12 -1.56 -1.50
N LEU A 51 5.15 -1.30 -2.34
CA LEU A 51 5.44 0.05 -2.82
C LEU A 51 4.31 0.61 -3.69
N ARG A 52 3.74 -0.22 -4.57
CA ARG A 52 2.62 0.16 -5.43
C ARG A 52 1.35 0.42 -4.61
N ALA A 53 1.08 -0.40 -3.60
CA ALA A 53 -0.04 -0.18 -2.67
C ALA A 53 0.14 1.10 -1.86
N ALA A 54 1.34 1.33 -1.30
CA ALA A 54 1.65 2.55 -0.55
C ALA A 54 1.54 3.80 -1.43
N ALA A 55 2.01 3.73 -2.68
CA ALA A 55 1.86 4.81 -3.65
C ALA A 55 0.38 5.09 -3.98
N ALA A 56 -0.44 4.05 -4.15
CA ALA A 56 -1.87 4.21 -4.37
C ALA A 56 -2.57 4.88 -3.18
N CYS A 57 -2.30 4.43 -1.95
CA CYS A 57 -2.83 5.05 -0.73
C CYS A 57 -2.39 6.51 -0.59
N ARG A 58 -1.11 6.80 -0.85
CA ARG A 58 -0.55 8.16 -0.76
C ARG A 58 -1.13 9.10 -1.81
N MET A 59 -1.44 8.58 -2.99
CA MET A 59 -2.00 9.34 -4.11
C MET A 59 -3.55 9.34 -4.11
N GLN A 60 -4.18 8.77 -3.08
CA GLN A 60 -5.63 8.57 -3.01
C GLN A 60 -6.22 7.88 -4.26
N ARG A 61 -5.50 6.91 -4.81
CA ARG A 61 -5.90 6.11 -5.97
C ARG A 61 -6.37 4.73 -5.54
N GLU A 62 -7.13 4.08 -6.40
CA GLU A 62 -7.44 2.66 -6.24
C GLU A 62 -6.17 1.80 -6.24
N LEU A 63 -6.20 0.71 -5.49
CA LEU A 63 -5.17 -0.31 -5.61
C LEU A 63 -5.18 -0.90 -7.04
N PRO A 64 -4.02 -1.15 -7.63
CA PRO A 64 -3.92 -1.91 -8.87
C PRO A 64 -4.68 -3.24 -8.78
N CYS A 65 -5.36 -3.65 -9.86
CA CYS A 65 -6.17 -4.87 -9.88
C CYS A 65 -5.38 -6.11 -9.43
N ASP A 66 -4.13 -6.25 -9.89
CA ASP A 66 -3.24 -7.34 -9.50
C ASP A 66 -2.95 -7.38 -7.99
N ILE A 67 -2.98 -6.23 -7.34
CA ILE A 67 -2.84 -6.11 -5.89
C ILE A 67 -4.16 -6.40 -5.20
N ARG A 68 -5.29 -5.89 -5.71
CA ARG A 68 -6.63 -6.19 -5.17
C ARG A 68 -6.92 -7.68 -5.16
N GLU A 69 -6.54 -8.40 -6.20
CA GLU A 69 -6.67 -9.86 -6.29
C GLU A 69 -5.82 -10.60 -5.23
N LEU A 70 -4.63 -10.07 -4.91
CA LEU A 70 -3.80 -10.61 -3.82
C LEU A 70 -4.46 -10.44 -2.44
N VAL A 71 -5.30 -9.41 -2.28
CA VAL A 71 -5.99 -9.12 -1.01
C VAL A 71 -7.35 -9.81 -0.90
N ALA A 72 -8.05 -9.99 -2.02
CA ALA A 72 -9.38 -10.61 -2.07
C ALA A 72 -9.34 -12.14 -1.90
N ALA A 73 -8.15 -12.74 -1.95
CA ALA A 73 -7.95 -14.18 -1.78
C ALA A 73 -7.76 -14.62 -0.31
N GLU A 74 -8.04 -13.74 0.66
CA GLU A 74 -8.01 -14.04 2.12
C GLU A 74 -9.39 -14.26 2.73
#